data_AF-A0A183DF05-F1
#
_entry.id   AF-A0A183DF05-F1
#
_cell.length_a   1.000
_cell.length_b   1.000
_cell.length_c   1.000
_cell.angle_alpha   90.00
_cell.angle_beta   90.00
_cell.angle_gamma   90.00
#
_symmetry.space_group_name_H-M   'P 1'
#
loop_
_entity.id
_entity.type
_entity.pdbx_description
1 polymer ?
#
loop_
_entity_poly.entity_id
_entity_poly.type
_entity_poly.pdbx_seq_one_letter_code
_entity_poly.pdbx_strand_id
1 'polypeptide(L)'
;MSKPTQKLSKEDELLLQDFSAAVSAKGSALFYGNSTVIALAPLYLFYGIHQMELADSWIVWLISALAASYLISFAYKNVKHVLKHKIVVKRSDAVTREMN
;
A
#
# COMPACT_ATOMS: atom_id res chain seq x y z
N MET A 1 -1.92 -16.75 33.36
CA MET A 1 -0.87 -15.90 33.95
C MET A 1 -0.73 -14.66 33.06
N SER A 2 -1.50 -13.61 33.33
CA SER A 2 -1.51 -12.37 32.54
C SER A 2 -0.30 -11.52 32.91
N LYS A 3 0.66 -11.36 32.00
CA LYS A 3 1.81 -10.48 32.21
C LYS A 3 1.32 -9.04 32.39
N PRO A 4 1.84 -8.28 33.36
CA PRO A 4 1.48 -6.89 33.54
C PRO A 4 1.89 -6.09 32.30
N THR A 5 0.96 -5.32 31.74
CA THR A 5 1.20 -4.40 30.62
C THR A 5 2.17 -3.31 31.09
N GLN A 6 3.46 -3.48 30.79
CA GLN A 6 4.45 -2.41 30.94
C GLN A 6 4.04 -1.25 30.04
N LYS A 7 3.78 -0.08 30.62
CA LYS A 7 3.60 1.16 29.85
C LYS A 7 4.94 1.50 29.19
N LEU A 8 4.98 1.40 27.86
CA LEU A 8 6.12 1.80 27.06
C LEU A 8 6.36 3.31 27.21
N SER A 9 7.62 3.74 27.15
CA SER A 9 7.95 5.16 27.02
C SER A 9 7.43 5.68 25.68
N LYS A 10 7.14 6.98 25.60
CA LYS A 10 6.75 7.61 24.32
C LYS A 10 7.82 7.41 23.24
N GLU A 11 9.08 7.32 23.63
CA GLU A 11 10.19 7.05 22.72
C GLU A 11 10.15 5.62 22.17
N ASP A 12 9.79 4.64 23.01
CA ASP A 12 9.66 3.24 22.61
C ASP A 12 8.45 3.05 21.67
N GLU A 13 7.35 3.76 21.90
CA GLU A 13 6.20 3.76 20.99
C GLU A 13 6.53 4.38 19.63
N LEU A 14 7.31 5.47 19.61
CA LEU A 14 7.78 6.09 18.36
C LEU A 14 8.74 5.18 17.59
N LEU A 15 9.66 4.53 18.29
CA LEU A 15 10.52 3.49 17.69
C LEU A 15 9.70 2.34 17.13
N LEU A 16 8.72 1.83 17.89
CA LEU A 16 7.82 0.78 17.40
C LEU A 16 7.04 1.23 16.16
N GLN A 17 6.62 2.49 16.13
CA GLN A 17 5.90 3.07 15.00
C GLN A 17 6.78 3.16 13.75
N ASP A 18 8.07 3.49 13.92
CA ASP A 18 9.03 3.55 12.81
C ASP A 18 9.41 2.16 12.26
N PHE A 19 9.47 1.14 13.12
CA PHE A 19 9.67 -0.25 12.71
C PHE A 19 8.40 -0.97 12.27
N SER A 20 7.23 -0.38 12.48
CA SER A 20 5.97 -0.95 12.05
C SER A 20 5.81 -0.88 10.53
N ALA A 21 5.46 -2.01 9.91
CA ALA A 21 5.06 -2.05 8.50
C ALA A 21 3.70 -1.37 8.23
N ALA A 22 3.04 -0.83 9.27
CA ALA A 22 1.75 -0.19 9.14
C ALA A 22 1.82 1.09 8.28
N VAL A 23 0.88 1.22 7.36
CA VAL A 23 0.70 2.41 6.52
C VAL A 23 -0.24 3.40 7.22
N SER A 24 0.17 4.66 7.28
CA SER A 24 -0.70 5.76 7.76
C SER A 24 -2.01 5.79 6.98
N ALA A 25 -3.13 6.08 7.65
CA ALA A 25 -4.48 6.10 7.07
C ALA A 25 -4.57 6.99 5.82
N LYS A 26 -3.91 8.15 5.83
CA LYS A 26 -3.84 9.06 4.66
C LYS A 26 -3.12 8.42 3.48
N GLY A 27 -2.03 7.69 3.75
CA GLY A 27 -1.29 6.96 2.71
C GLY A 27 -2.12 5.82 2.13
N SER A 28 -2.79 5.05 2.99
CA SER A 28 -3.68 3.96 2.57
C SER A 28 -4.81 4.47 1.67
N ALA A 29 -5.45 5.59 2.02
CA ALA A 29 -6.52 6.18 1.21
C ALA A 29 -6.04 6.55 -0.21
N LEU A 30 -4.85 7.17 -0.32
CA LEU A 30 -4.24 7.48 -1.61
C LEU A 30 -3.93 6.22 -2.42
N PHE A 31 -3.43 5.15 -1.79
CA PHE A 31 -3.15 3.90 -2.48
C PHE A 31 -4.42 3.20 -2.96
N TYR A 32 -5.46 3.13 -2.12
CA TYR A 32 -6.74 2.56 -2.53
C TYR A 32 -7.34 3.34 -3.69
N GLY A 33 -7.34 4.68 -3.65
CA GLY A 33 -7.82 5.52 -4.74
C GLY A 33 -7.10 5.26 -6.06
N ASN A 34 -5.76 5.25 -6.06
CA ASN A 34 -4.98 4.96 -7.25
C ASN A 34 -5.19 3.51 -7.75
N SER A 35 -5.27 2.54 -6.83
CA SER A 35 -5.52 1.14 -7.20
C SER A 35 -6.87 0.95 -7.89
N THR A 36 -7.90 1.71 -7.47
CA THR A 36 -9.23 1.68 -8.08
C THR A 36 -9.19 2.23 -9.51
N VAL A 37 -8.49 3.34 -9.75
CA VAL A 37 -8.34 3.89 -11.11
C VAL A 37 -7.65 2.89 -12.04
N ILE A 38 -6.59 2.23 -11.57
CA ILE A 38 -5.89 1.19 -12.34
C ILE A 38 -6.79 -0.02 -12.58
N ALA A 39 -7.57 -0.44 -11.58
CA ALA A 39 -8.50 -1.56 -11.70
C ALA A 39 -9.66 -1.28 -12.67
N LEU A 40 -10.01 -0.01 -12.89
CA LEU A 40 -11.02 0.40 -13.88
C LEU A 40 -10.48 0.42 -15.32
N ALA A 41 -9.17 0.45 -15.53
CA ALA A 41 -8.60 0.54 -16.88
C ALA A 41 -8.99 -0.64 -17.79
N PRO A 42 -8.96 -1.91 -17.34
CA PRO A 42 -9.48 -3.02 -18.14
C PRO A 42 -10.97 -2.86 -18.43
N LEU A 43 -11.75 -2.46 -17.43
CA LEU A 43 -13.20 -2.30 -17.55
C LEU A 43 -13.57 -1.25 -18.61
N TYR A 44 -12.81 -0.15 -18.67
CA TYR A 44 -12.91 0.85 -19.74
C TYR A 44 -12.55 0.29 -21.12
N LEU A 45 -11.46 -0.48 -21.23
CA LEU A 45 -11.03 -1.07 -22.52
C LEU A 45 -12.07 -2.06 -23.06
N PHE A 46 -12.71 -2.85 -22.21
CA PHE A 46 -13.73 -3.81 -22.64
C PHE A 46 -15.06 -3.13 -23.00
N TYR A 47 -15.45 -2.10 -22.26
CA TYR A 47 -16.65 -1.35 -22.61
C TYR A 47 -16.46 -0.46 -23.85
N GLY A 48 -15.41 0.36 -23.85
CA GLY A 48 -15.20 1.39 -24.87
C GLY A 48 -14.68 0.83 -26.19
N ILE A 49 -13.76 -0.15 -26.16
CA ILE A 49 -13.13 -0.68 -27.39
C ILE A 49 -13.83 -1.95 -27.85
N HIS A 50 -14.10 -2.89 -26.94
CA HIS A 50 -14.74 -4.16 -27.31
C HIS A 50 -16.28 -4.08 -27.36
N GLN A 51 -16.89 -2.93 -27.04
CA GLN A 51 -18.34 -2.71 -27.09
C GLN A 51 -19.14 -3.81 -26.38
N MET A 52 -18.56 -4.39 -25.32
CA MET A 52 -19.19 -5.46 -24.56
C MET A 52 -20.22 -4.86 -23.60
N GLU A 53 -21.45 -5.38 -23.61
CA GLU A 53 -22.44 -4.96 -22.61
C GLU A 53 -22.02 -5.42 -21.22
N LEU A 54 -21.80 -4.46 -20.30
CA LEU A 54 -21.48 -4.79 -18.91
C LEU A 54 -22.65 -5.47 -18.19
N ALA A 55 -23.88 -5.24 -18.64
CA ALA A 55 -25.08 -5.73 -17.98
C ALA A 55 -25.09 -7.27 -17.87
N ASP A 56 -24.60 -7.96 -18.90
CA ASP A 56 -24.63 -9.43 -18.97
C ASP A 56 -23.61 -10.11 -18.05
N SER A 57 -22.56 -9.42 -17.62
CA SER A 57 -21.47 -10.01 -16.83
C SER A 57 -20.91 -9.09 -15.76
N TRP A 58 -21.72 -8.17 -15.23
CA TRP A 58 -21.30 -7.17 -14.25
C TRP A 58 -20.71 -7.79 -12.97
N ILE A 59 -21.18 -9.00 -12.59
CA ILE A 59 -20.67 -9.74 -11.43
C ILE A 59 -19.21 -10.15 -11.63
N VAL A 60 -18.86 -10.68 -12.81
CA VAL A 60 -17.48 -11.10 -13.11
C VAL A 60 -16.56 -9.89 -13.14
N TRP A 61 -17.02 -8.78 -13.71
CA TRP A 61 -16.30 -7.51 -13.71
C TRP A 61 -16.07 -6.95 -12.31
N LEU A 62 -17.10 -6.98 -11.46
CA LEU A 62 -17.00 -6.52 -10.08
C LEU A 62 -16.01 -7.36 -9.28
N ILE A 63 -16.10 -8.69 -9.37
CA ILE A 63 -15.18 -9.61 -8.68
C ILE A 63 -13.74 -9.38 -9.16
N SER A 64 -13.54 -9.24 -10.47
CA SER A 64 -12.22 -9.00 -11.05
C SER A 64 -11.62 -7.67 -10.61
N ALA A 65 -12.42 -6.60 -10.58
CA ALA A 65 -11.98 -5.28 -10.13
C ALA A 65 -11.62 -5.27 -8.64
N LEU A 66 -12.42 -5.93 -7.79
CA LEU A 66 -12.14 -6.07 -6.37
C LEU A 66 -10.86 -6.88 -6.12
N ALA A 67 -10.70 -8.00 -6.84
CA ALA A 67 -9.50 -8.83 -6.77
C ALA A 67 -8.24 -8.03 -7.20
N ALA A 68 -8.31 -7.30 -8.30
CA ALA A 68 -7.21 -6.47 -8.78
C ALA A 68 -6.85 -5.36 -7.77
N SER A 69 -7.84 -4.62 -7.26
CA SER A 69 -7.60 -3.57 -6.26
C SER A 69 -7.00 -4.13 -4.97
N TYR A 70 -7.47 -5.29 -4.49
CA TYR A 70 -6.92 -5.97 -3.32
C TYR A 70 -5.47 -6.38 -3.54
N LEU A 71 -5.15 -7.05 -4.65
CA LEU A 71 -3.80 -7.51 -4.96
C LEU A 71 -2.82 -6.35 -5.11
N ILE A 72 -3.22 -5.27 -5.80
CA ILE A 72 -2.41 -4.05 -5.91
C ILE A 72 -2.16 -3.48 -4.53
N SER A 73 -3.21 -3.30 -3.72
CA SER A 73 -3.08 -2.75 -2.37
C SER A 73 -2.20 -3.61 -1.46
N PHE A 74 -2.27 -4.93 -1.58
CA PHE A 74 -1.43 -5.89 -0.86
C PHE A 74 0.03 -5.78 -1.30
N ALA A 75 0.30 -5.77 -2.61
CA ALA A 75 1.65 -5.61 -3.15
C ALA A 75 2.28 -4.28 -2.72
N TYR A 76 1.51 -3.19 -2.73
CA TYR A 76 1.98 -1.88 -2.27
C TYR A 76 2.40 -1.86 -0.80
N LYS A 77 1.65 -2.53 0.10
CA LYS A 77 2.02 -2.64 1.52
C LYS A 77 3.37 -3.36 1.69
N ASN A 78 3.58 -4.45 0.96
CA ASN A 78 4.80 -5.25 1.06
C ASN A 78 6.02 -4.56 0.43
N VAL A 79 5.84 -3.90 -0.71
CA VAL A 79 6.94 -3.21 -1.41
C VAL A 79 7.37 -1.93 -0.69
N LYS A 80 6.43 -1.18 -0.09
CA LYS A 80 6.74 0.08 0.59
C LYS A 80 7.75 -0.09 1.72
N HIS A 81 7.63 -1.15 2.52
CA HIS A 81 8.54 -1.40 3.64
C HIS A 81 9.98 -1.61 3.14
N VAL A 82 10.15 -2.45 2.12
CA VAL A 82 11.45 -2.72 1.48
C VAL A 82 12.02 -1.44 0.86
N LEU A 83 11.17 -0.64 0.20
CA LEU A 83 11.60 0.58 -0.46
C LEU A 83 12.02 1.67 0.55
N LYS A 84 11.29 1.82 1.66
CA LYS A 84 11.66 2.72 2.76
C LYS A 84 13.05 2.39 3.31
N HIS A 85 13.32 1.12 3.61
CA HIS A 85 14.63 0.70 4.10
C HIS A 85 15.74 1.04 3.11
N LYS A 86 15.57 0.74 1.81
CA LYS A 86 16.54 1.08 0.77
C LYS A 86 16.81 2.60 0.67
N ILE A 87 15.78 3.42 0.80
CA ILE A 87 15.91 4.89 0.76
C ILE A 87 16.67 5.40 1.98
N VAL A 88 16.38 4.87 3.17
CA VAL A 88 17.07 5.25 4.41
C VAL A 88 18.56 4.93 4.30
N VAL A 89 18.93 3.72 3.89
CA VAL A 89 20.33 3.32 3.68
C VAL A 89 21.05 4.25 2.69
N LYS A 90 20.42 4.54 1.53
CA LYS A 90 21.04 5.45 0.55
C LYS A 90 21.21 6.88 1.07
N ARG A 91 20.27 7.37 1.89
CA ARG A 91 20.37 8.71 2.50
C ARG A 91 21.41 8.76 3.61
N SER A 92 21.50 7.72 4.45
CA SER A 92 22.54 7.67 5.48
C SER A 92 23.94 7.65 4.85
N ASP A 93 24.14 6.85 3.79
CA ASP A 93 25.42 6.78 3.08
C ASP A 93 25.83 8.15 2.51
N ALA A 94 24.88 8.88 1.93
CA ALA A 94 25.12 10.23 1.42
C ALA A 94 25.48 11.20 2.55
N VAL A 95 24.72 11.21 3.65
CA VAL A 95 24.97 12.12 4.79
C VAL A 95 26.31 11.84 5.46
N THR A 96 26.68 10.56 5.66
CA THR A 96 27.98 10.20 6.25
C THR A 96 29.15 10.68 5.40
N ARG A 97 29.00 10.69 4.07
CA ARG A 97 30.02 11.24 3.16
C ARG A 97 30.19 12.75 3.29
N GLU A 98 29.14 13.49 3.61
CA GLU A 98 29.21 14.95 3.80
C GLU A 98 29.70 15.35 5.21
N MET A 99 29.63 14.43 6.18
CA MET A 99 30.07 14.65 7.56
C MET A 99 31.57 14.41 7.79
N ASN A 100 32.24 13.73 6.84
CA ASN A 100 33.65 13.34 6.93
C ASN A 100 34.48 14.10 5.90
#